data_AF-A0A918WK72-F1
#
_entry.id   AF-A0A918WK72-F1
#
_cell.length_a   1.000
_cell.length_b   1.000
_cell.length_c   1.000
_cell.angle_alpha   90.00
_cell.angle_beta   90.00
_cell.angle_gamma   90.00
#
_symmetry.space_group_name_H-M   'P 1'
#
loop_
_entity.id
_entity.type
_entity.pdbx_description
1 polymer ?
#
loop_
_entity_poly.entity_id
_entity_poly.type
_entity_poly.pdbx_seq_one_letter_code
_entity_poly.pdbx_strand_id
1 'polypeptide(L)'
;MLSMLHHAGAGPRTPARARRARALVTAGVCTAALAVACGPRSQAAAPPTGGGLSVSYEAPSRGGEDERAFLRGRRLPEQVAADLNRTVRLPQPVRIVGRSCEKDGIPEYDPEAGRITLCYGFIGEVRSMFAAERGGGDPDERTAGVVTETLYHEAGHALIDKLALPFTGHEEDVADQFAAYRLLSRGETGRAALLAAADNYDQYAREADPSDVDPSDEHAPDAVRSASYRCYLYGSAPRQKRGKEYRSLVDGKRLSKERAGLCEEEYVSLRRGWQRLLAPHMSDR
;
A
#
# COMPACT_ATOMS: atom_id res chain seq x y z
N MET A 1 -14.58 -6.29 14.76
CA MET A 1 -15.64 -7.08 14.08
C MET A 1 -15.93 -6.46 12.72
N LEU A 2 -14.92 -6.48 11.84
CA LEU A 2 -15.02 -6.72 10.41
C LEU A 2 -13.55 -6.90 9.98
N SER A 3 -13.10 -8.15 9.93
CA SER A 3 -11.85 -8.55 9.30
C SER A 3 -12.29 -9.27 8.02
N MET A 4 -12.04 -8.64 6.88
CA MET A 4 -12.31 -9.20 5.55
C MET A 4 -10.97 -9.67 5.00
N LEU A 5 -10.61 -10.91 5.33
CA LEU A 5 -9.66 -11.70 4.55
C LEU A 5 -10.40 -12.18 3.30
N HIS A 6 -9.93 -11.83 2.10
CA HIS A 6 -10.25 -12.61 0.90
C HIS A 6 -9.01 -12.82 0.05
N HIS A 7 -8.59 -14.08 -0.01
CA HIS A 7 -7.67 -14.63 -0.99
C HIS A 7 -8.37 -14.77 -2.35
N ALA A 8 -7.57 -14.69 -3.41
CA ALA A 8 -7.92 -15.16 -4.74
C ALA A 8 -8.34 -16.64 -4.74
N GLY A 9 -9.43 -16.94 -5.47
CA GLY A 9 -9.74 -18.26 -6.03
C GLY A 9 -10.54 -19.25 -5.18
N ALA A 10 -11.89 -19.20 -5.25
CA ALA A 10 -12.76 -20.39 -5.21
C ALA A 10 -14.23 -20.04 -5.51
N GLY A 11 -14.89 -20.86 -6.35
CA GLY A 11 -16.24 -20.67 -6.91
C GLY A 11 -17.45 -20.53 -5.94
N PRO A 12 -18.69 -20.44 -6.48
CA PRO A 12 -19.76 -19.64 -5.89
C PRO A 12 -20.43 -20.32 -4.68
N ARG A 13 -20.64 -19.55 -3.60
CA ARG A 13 -21.45 -19.96 -2.44
C ARG A 13 -22.71 -19.09 -2.27
N THR A 14 -23.81 -19.75 -1.95
CA THR A 14 -25.17 -19.22 -1.75
C THR A 14 -25.33 -18.43 -0.44
N PRO A 15 -26.27 -17.46 -0.37
CA PRO A 15 -26.36 -16.55 0.78
C PRO A 15 -27.20 -17.12 1.93
N ALA A 16 -26.69 -16.99 3.16
CA ALA A 16 -27.41 -17.32 4.39
C ALA A 16 -28.27 -16.14 4.89
N ARG A 17 -29.49 -16.45 5.33
CA ARG A 17 -30.50 -15.49 5.84
C ARG A 17 -30.11 -14.86 7.19
N ALA A 18 -30.21 -13.53 7.29
CA ALA A 18 -30.07 -12.78 8.54
C ALA A 18 -31.31 -12.93 9.46
N ARG A 19 -31.10 -13.15 10.76
CA ARG A 19 -32.13 -13.06 11.82
C ARG A 19 -32.05 -11.67 12.47
N ARG A 20 -33.19 -10.95 12.50
CA ARG A 20 -33.35 -9.67 13.21
C ARG A 20 -33.68 -9.92 14.69
N ALA A 21 -32.96 -9.27 15.60
CA ALA A 21 -33.33 -9.17 17.02
C ALA A 21 -34.05 -7.84 17.28
N ARG A 22 -35.19 -7.88 17.97
CA ARG A 22 -35.99 -6.72 18.40
C ARG A 22 -35.44 -6.17 19.72
N ALA A 23 -35.22 -4.86 19.81
CA ALA A 23 -34.95 -4.16 21.08
C ALA A 23 -36.26 -3.69 21.73
N LEU A 24 -36.40 -3.95 23.03
CA LEU A 24 -37.47 -3.43 23.89
C LEU A 24 -37.04 -2.09 24.48
N VAL A 25 -37.86 -1.06 24.28
CA VAL A 25 -37.73 0.26 24.90
C VAL A 25 -38.39 0.21 26.28
N THR A 26 -37.66 0.54 27.33
CA THR A 26 -38.24 0.85 28.65
C THR A 26 -37.99 2.31 28.97
N ALA A 27 -39.08 3.05 29.21
CA ALA A 27 -39.07 4.44 29.63
C ALA A 27 -38.86 4.49 31.16
N GLY A 28 -37.83 5.22 31.60
CA GLY A 28 -37.50 5.46 33.01
C GLY A 28 -37.48 6.96 33.29
N VAL A 29 -38.26 7.35 34.29
CA VAL A 29 -38.68 8.70 34.68
C VAL A 29 -37.54 9.60 35.19
N CYS A 30 -37.61 10.89 34.82
CA CYS A 30 -36.76 11.97 35.31
C CYS A 30 -37.01 12.30 36.79
N THR A 31 -35.94 12.37 37.59
CA THR A 31 -35.89 13.14 38.84
C THR A 31 -34.67 14.05 38.82
N ALA A 32 -34.91 15.35 38.83
CA ALA A 32 -33.88 16.39 38.87
C ALA A 32 -33.40 16.59 40.32
N ALA A 33 -32.10 16.41 40.54
CA ALA A 33 -31.41 16.86 41.74
C ALA A 33 -30.30 17.83 41.32
N LEU A 34 -30.45 19.10 41.72
CA LEU A 34 -29.45 20.15 41.57
C LEU A 34 -28.29 19.88 42.53
N ALA A 35 -27.16 19.42 41.99
CA ALA A 35 -25.88 19.42 42.68
C ALA A 35 -24.93 20.39 41.95
N VAL A 36 -24.68 21.54 42.58
CA VAL A 36 -23.59 22.45 42.23
C VAL A 36 -22.29 21.77 42.68
N ALA A 37 -21.48 21.31 41.73
CA ALA A 37 -20.11 20.86 42.00
C ALA A 37 -19.23 21.09 40.76
N CYS A 38 -18.13 21.82 40.99
CA CYS A 38 -16.90 22.00 40.20
C CYS A 38 -16.93 21.67 38.71
N GLY A 39 -16.63 22.68 37.89
CA GLY A 39 -16.43 22.55 36.44
C GLY A 39 -15.48 21.42 36.06
N PRO A 40 -15.61 20.86 34.85
CA PRO A 40 -14.76 19.76 34.42
C PRO A 40 -13.31 20.23 34.47
N ARG A 41 -12.49 19.54 35.27
CA ARG A 41 -11.05 19.53 35.09
C ARG A 41 -10.82 19.29 33.61
N SER A 42 -10.27 20.28 32.92
CA SER A 42 -9.68 20.11 31.61
C SER A 42 -8.76 18.90 31.75
N GLN A 43 -9.15 17.76 31.18
CA GLN A 43 -8.21 16.68 30.96
C GLN A 43 -7.17 17.29 30.04
N ALA A 44 -6.04 17.70 30.62
CA ALA A 44 -4.86 17.97 29.83
C ALA A 44 -4.69 16.72 28.97
N ALA A 45 -4.83 16.89 27.65
CA ALA A 45 -4.54 15.84 26.70
C ALA A 45 -3.18 15.26 27.11
N ALA A 46 -3.13 13.95 27.34
CA ALA A 46 -1.85 13.27 27.47
C ALA A 46 -0.98 13.76 26.30
N PRO A 47 0.29 14.13 26.54
CA PRO A 47 1.17 14.49 25.43
C PRO A 47 1.12 13.32 24.44
N PRO A 48 0.94 13.57 23.13
CA PRO A 48 0.86 12.48 22.17
C PRO A 48 2.17 11.71 22.31
N THR A 49 2.09 10.47 22.79
CA THR A 49 3.17 9.51 22.62
C THR A 49 3.34 9.41 21.11
N GLY A 50 4.35 10.06 20.55
CA GLY A 50 4.49 10.23 19.10
C GLY A 50 4.34 8.89 18.39
N GLY A 51 3.22 8.70 17.69
CA GLY A 51 3.01 7.53 16.87
C GLY A 51 3.98 7.57 15.70
N GLY A 52 4.38 6.39 15.23
CA GLY A 52 5.32 6.26 14.14
C GLY A 52 5.42 4.82 13.67
N LEU A 53 6.16 4.63 12.58
CA LEU A 53 6.47 3.32 12.03
C LEU A 53 7.67 2.72 12.76
N SER A 54 7.57 1.45 13.12
CA SER A 54 8.67 0.65 13.67
C SER A 54 8.84 -0.65 12.88
N VAL A 55 10.03 -1.25 12.94
CA VAL A 55 10.37 -2.44 12.15
C VAL A 55 10.82 -3.57 13.07
N SER A 56 10.35 -4.78 12.79
CA SER A 56 10.81 -6.00 13.43
C SER A 56 10.80 -7.19 12.47
N TYR A 57 11.52 -8.25 12.83
CA TYR A 57 11.61 -9.47 12.02
C TYR A 57 11.46 -10.70 12.90
N GLU A 58 10.41 -11.48 12.66
CA GLU A 58 10.23 -12.78 13.29
C GLU A 58 11.24 -13.79 12.72
N ALA A 59 11.59 -14.79 13.53
CA ALA A 59 12.39 -15.92 13.05
C ALA A 59 11.57 -16.71 12.01
N PRO A 60 12.15 -17.08 10.85
CA PRO A 60 11.42 -17.86 9.87
C PRO A 60 11.05 -19.24 10.44
N SER A 61 9.81 -19.69 10.20
CA SER A 61 9.31 -20.96 10.73
C SER A 61 9.46 -22.13 9.74
N ARG A 62 9.56 -21.86 8.44
CA ARG A 62 9.73 -22.84 7.35
C ARG A 62 10.38 -22.16 6.13
N GLY A 63 11.71 -22.17 6.05
CA GLY A 63 12.42 -21.39 5.03
C GLY A 63 12.22 -19.88 5.22
N GLY A 64 12.86 -19.06 4.39
CA GLY A 64 12.79 -17.59 4.49
C GLY A 64 14.02 -16.94 5.13
N GLU A 65 15.05 -17.70 5.46
CA GLU A 65 16.29 -17.18 6.06
C GLU A 65 17.00 -16.21 5.11
N ASP A 66 17.07 -16.55 3.84
CA ASP A 66 17.69 -15.73 2.80
C ASP A 66 16.87 -14.47 2.52
N GLU A 67 15.54 -14.56 2.48
CA GLU A 67 14.65 -13.42 2.30
C GLU A 67 14.69 -12.47 3.52
N ARG A 68 14.74 -13.03 4.73
CA ARG A 68 14.97 -12.24 5.94
C ARG A 68 16.33 -11.56 5.91
N ALA A 69 17.38 -12.26 5.49
CA ALA A 69 18.72 -11.69 5.36
C ALA A 69 18.76 -10.60 4.28
N PHE A 70 18.08 -10.80 3.16
CA PHE A 70 17.90 -9.83 2.08
C PHE A 70 17.26 -8.54 2.60
N LEU A 71 16.13 -8.62 3.31
CA LEU A 71 15.46 -7.46 3.89
C LEU A 71 16.37 -6.70 4.86
N ARG A 72 17.03 -7.42 5.78
CA ARG A 72 17.89 -6.82 6.81
C ARG A 72 19.16 -6.21 6.22
N GLY A 73 19.77 -6.87 5.23
CA GLY A 73 20.97 -6.39 4.56
C GLY A 73 20.72 -5.13 3.73
N ARG A 74 19.57 -5.07 3.06
CA ARG A 74 19.13 -3.92 2.26
C ARG A 74 18.45 -2.83 3.10
N ARG A 75 18.00 -3.17 4.33
CA ARG A 75 17.26 -2.29 5.25
C ARG A 75 15.99 -1.69 4.62
N LEU A 76 15.28 -2.45 3.77
CA LEU A 76 14.15 -1.90 3.00
C LEU A 76 13.01 -1.40 3.91
N PRO A 77 12.50 -2.21 4.88
CA PRO A 77 11.48 -1.75 5.81
C PRO A 77 11.93 -0.54 6.64
N GLU A 78 13.19 -0.50 7.07
CA GLU A 78 13.73 0.59 7.89
C GLU A 78 13.86 1.89 7.08
N GLN A 79 14.22 1.80 5.79
CA GLN A 79 14.28 2.96 4.91
C GLN A 79 12.89 3.57 4.69
N VAL A 80 11.87 2.74 4.48
CA VAL A 80 10.47 3.19 4.33
C VAL A 80 9.95 3.77 5.65
N ALA A 81 10.14 3.08 6.78
CA ALA A 81 9.73 3.59 8.09
C ALA A 81 10.40 4.93 8.42
N ALA A 82 11.70 5.07 8.16
CA ALA A 82 12.43 6.31 8.39
C ALA A 82 11.98 7.45 7.45
N ASP A 83 11.63 7.13 6.21
CA ASP A 83 11.07 8.11 5.27
C ASP A 83 9.73 8.66 5.77
N LEU A 84 8.82 7.77 6.16
CA LEU A 84 7.48 8.15 6.58
C LEU A 84 7.47 8.84 7.95
N ASN A 85 8.27 8.38 8.91
CA ASN A 85 8.43 9.04 10.22
C ASN A 85 8.96 10.48 10.11
N ARG A 86 9.77 10.78 9.09
CA ARG A 86 10.23 12.15 8.82
C ARG A 86 9.20 13.00 8.08
N THR A 87 8.25 12.36 7.40
CA THR A 87 7.31 13.04 6.51
C THR A 87 5.97 13.32 7.17
N VAL A 88 5.48 12.40 8.02
CA VAL A 88 4.12 12.40 8.56
C VAL A 88 4.14 12.07 10.05
N ARG A 89 3.33 12.78 10.84
CA ARG A 89 3.05 12.47 12.25
C ARG A 89 1.87 11.52 12.34
N LEU A 90 2.12 10.29 12.78
CA LEU A 90 1.05 9.34 13.05
C LEU A 90 0.50 9.53 14.48
N PRO A 91 -0.83 9.52 14.67
CA PRO A 91 -1.43 9.57 16.00
C PRO A 91 -1.31 8.23 16.74
N GLN A 92 -1.13 7.13 16.01
CA GLN A 92 -1.02 5.77 16.54
C GLN A 92 0.17 5.05 15.90
N PRO A 93 0.83 4.11 16.60
CA PRO A 93 1.97 3.38 16.06
C PRO A 93 1.53 2.39 14.97
N VAL A 94 2.40 2.20 13.97
CA VAL A 94 2.27 1.16 12.94
C VAL A 94 3.53 0.30 12.96
N ARG A 95 3.40 -1.02 12.95
CA ARG A 95 4.54 -1.95 12.99
C ARG A 95 4.70 -2.62 11.64
N ILE A 96 5.87 -2.51 11.02
CA ILE A 96 6.26 -3.33 9.88
C ILE A 96 6.94 -4.59 10.42
N VAL A 97 6.40 -5.76 10.07
CA VAL A 97 6.87 -7.05 10.60
C VAL A 97 7.18 -7.99 9.45
N GLY A 98 8.46 -8.27 9.24
CA GLY A 98 8.91 -9.36 8.37
C GLY A 98 8.67 -10.70 9.06
N ARG A 99 7.96 -11.64 8.41
CA ARG A 99 7.64 -12.94 9.01
C ARG A 99 7.34 -14.03 7.97
N SER A 100 7.34 -15.28 8.42
CA SER A 100 6.76 -16.39 7.64
C SER A 100 5.23 -16.28 7.70
N CYS A 101 4.60 -16.36 6.53
CA CYS A 101 3.14 -16.36 6.37
C CYS A 101 2.64 -17.76 6.01
N GLU A 102 1.33 -17.90 5.85
CA GLU A 102 0.75 -19.09 5.22
C GLU A 102 1.23 -19.22 3.77
N LYS A 103 1.01 -20.41 3.20
CA LYS A 103 1.37 -20.64 1.80
C LYS A 103 0.61 -19.65 0.92
N ASP A 104 1.31 -19.03 -0.04
CA ASP A 104 0.75 -18.04 -0.96
C ASP A 104 0.28 -16.74 -0.24
N GLY A 105 0.70 -16.55 1.02
CA GLY A 105 0.41 -15.34 1.79
C GLY A 105 1.15 -14.11 1.24
N ILE A 106 0.38 -13.05 1.01
CA ILE A 106 0.86 -11.76 0.50
C ILE A 106 1.07 -10.74 1.64
N PRO A 107 1.87 -9.69 1.40
CA PRO A 107 1.94 -8.55 2.32
C PRO A 107 0.56 -7.90 2.50
N GLU A 108 0.31 -7.35 3.70
CA GLU A 108 -0.98 -6.72 4.03
C GLU A 108 -0.84 -5.74 5.20
N TYR A 109 -1.73 -4.76 5.27
CA TYR A 109 -1.96 -3.93 6.44
C TYR A 109 -3.20 -4.39 7.23
N ASP A 110 -2.99 -4.72 8.50
CA ASP A 110 -4.03 -5.04 9.47
C ASP A 110 -4.38 -3.79 10.33
N PRO A 111 -5.57 -3.18 10.13
CA PRO A 111 -5.97 -1.98 10.85
C PRO A 111 -6.24 -2.23 12.35
N GLU A 112 -6.75 -3.42 12.71
CA GLU A 112 -7.05 -3.79 14.10
C GLU A 112 -5.73 -3.96 14.89
N ALA A 113 -4.71 -4.57 14.30
CA ALA A 113 -3.39 -4.77 14.93
C ALA A 113 -2.40 -3.61 14.73
N GLY A 114 -2.70 -2.66 13.83
CA GLY A 114 -1.79 -1.60 13.42
C GLY A 114 -0.47 -2.16 12.87
N ARG A 115 -0.55 -3.15 11.96
CA ARG A 115 0.60 -3.92 11.50
C ARG A 115 0.61 -4.06 9.98
N ILE A 116 1.73 -3.71 9.37
CA ILE A 116 2.09 -4.10 8.02
C ILE A 116 2.87 -5.42 8.12
N THR A 117 2.33 -6.49 7.56
CA THR A 117 2.99 -7.80 7.46
C THR A 117 3.74 -7.87 6.15
N LEU A 118 5.02 -8.24 6.19
CA LEU A 118 5.83 -8.51 4.99
C LEU A 118 6.22 -10.00 4.98
N CYS A 119 5.60 -10.75 4.08
CA CYS A 119 5.77 -12.20 3.99
C CYS A 119 7.10 -12.58 3.33
N TYR A 120 7.89 -13.44 3.98
CA TYR A 120 9.13 -13.94 3.38
C TYR A 120 8.86 -14.73 2.08
N GLY A 121 7.76 -15.49 2.00
CA GLY A 121 7.40 -16.25 0.79
C GLY A 121 7.22 -15.36 -0.45
N PHE A 122 6.51 -14.24 -0.31
CA PHE A 122 6.33 -13.24 -1.37
C PHE A 122 7.67 -12.73 -1.94
N ILE A 123 8.65 -12.47 -1.07
CA ILE A 123 9.97 -11.98 -1.50
C ILE A 123 10.69 -13.03 -2.33
N GLY A 124 10.65 -14.29 -1.89
CA GLY A 124 11.24 -15.42 -2.62
C GLY A 124 10.58 -15.64 -3.98
N GLU A 125 9.27 -15.47 -4.07
CA GLU A 125 8.49 -15.56 -5.30
C GLU A 125 8.89 -14.48 -6.31
N VAL A 126 8.83 -13.21 -5.93
CA VAL A 126 9.22 -12.07 -6.79
C VAL A 126 10.67 -12.22 -7.27
N ARG A 127 11.56 -12.65 -6.37
CA ARG A 127 12.97 -12.87 -6.70
C ARG A 127 13.18 -14.00 -7.70
N SER A 128 12.43 -15.09 -7.54
CA SER A 128 12.46 -16.23 -8.47
C SER A 128 11.89 -15.86 -9.85
N MET A 129 10.81 -15.10 -9.86
CA MET A 129 10.20 -14.56 -11.08
C MET A 129 11.22 -13.71 -11.87
N PHE A 130 11.88 -12.75 -11.23
CA PHE A 130 12.88 -11.92 -11.91
C PHE A 130 14.16 -12.68 -12.28
N ALA A 131 14.55 -13.68 -11.50
CA ALA A 131 15.67 -14.56 -11.87
C ALA A 131 15.39 -15.40 -13.12
N ALA A 132 14.12 -15.73 -13.38
CA ALA A 132 13.69 -16.44 -14.57
C ALA A 132 13.55 -15.54 -15.82
N GLU A 133 13.46 -14.22 -15.64
CA GLU A 133 13.29 -13.27 -16.74
C GLU A 133 14.57 -13.09 -17.57
N ARG A 134 14.53 -13.47 -18.86
CA ARG A 134 15.66 -13.32 -19.77
C ARG A 134 15.87 -11.87 -20.19
N GLY A 135 17.10 -11.36 -19.99
CA GLY A 135 17.46 -10.00 -20.38
C GLY A 135 16.92 -8.91 -19.45
N GLY A 136 16.38 -9.31 -18.28
CA GLY A 136 16.04 -8.41 -17.19
C GLY A 136 17.29 -7.82 -16.53
N GLY A 137 17.08 -6.78 -15.72
CA GLY A 137 18.13 -6.25 -14.83
C GLY A 137 18.46 -7.22 -13.69
N ASP A 138 19.29 -6.77 -12.74
CA ASP A 138 19.61 -7.55 -11.53
C ASP A 138 18.32 -7.95 -10.78
N PRO A 139 18.04 -9.26 -10.62
CA PRO A 139 16.85 -9.74 -9.91
C PRO A 139 16.75 -9.20 -8.48
N ASP A 140 17.86 -9.04 -7.78
CA ASP A 140 17.86 -8.58 -6.39
C ASP A 140 17.52 -7.09 -6.29
N GLU A 141 17.99 -6.27 -7.23
CA GLU A 141 17.62 -4.84 -7.30
C GLU A 141 16.15 -4.65 -7.68
N ARG A 142 15.65 -5.46 -8.62
CA ARG A 142 14.23 -5.40 -9.03
C ARG A 142 13.31 -5.90 -7.92
N THR A 143 13.70 -6.97 -7.22
CA THR A 143 13.00 -7.46 -6.03
C THR A 143 12.98 -6.40 -4.94
N ALA A 144 14.11 -5.73 -4.68
CA ALA A 144 14.15 -4.63 -3.72
C ALA A 144 13.21 -3.49 -4.13
N GLY A 145 13.10 -3.22 -5.43
CA GLY A 145 12.15 -2.27 -6.00
C GLY A 145 10.69 -2.63 -5.70
N VAL A 146 10.28 -3.86 -6.02
CA VAL A 146 8.91 -4.37 -5.75
C VAL A 146 8.62 -4.35 -4.25
N VAL A 147 9.51 -4.88 -3.41
CA VAL A 147 9.31 -4.87 -1.96
C VAL A 147 9.17 -3.46 -1.40
N THR A 148 9.94 -2.50 -1.92
CA THR A 148 9.83 -1.09 -1.50
C THR A 148 8.52 -0.47 -1.95
N GLU A 149 8.06 -0.80 -3.15
CA GLU A 149 6.75 -0.40 -3.65
C GLU A 149 5.63 -0.94 -2.76
N THR A 150 5.63 -2.25 -2.50
CA THR A 150 4.61 -2.90 -1.66
C THR A 150 4.60 -2.31 -0.24
N LEU A 151 5.77 -2.05 0.34
CA LEU A 151 5.85 -1.37 1.64
C LEU A 151 5.22 0.03 1.65
N TYR A 152 5.37 0.80 0.56
CA TYR A 152 4.66 2.07 0.46
C TYR A 152 3.16 1.87 0.21
N HIS A 153 2.76 0.90 -0.61
CA HIS A 153 1.35 0.55 -0.83
C HIS A 153 0.65 0.24 0.51
N GLU A 154 1.19 -0.68 1.31
CA GLU A 154 0.64 -1.01 2.64
C GLU A 154 0.68 0.18 3.60
N ALA A 155 1.70 1.04 3.49
CA ALA A 155 1.73 2.27 4.26
C ALA A 155 0.67 3.29 3.81
N GLY A 156 0.20 3.21 2.56
CA GLY A 156 -0.94 3.97 2.03
C GLY A 156 -2.21 3.64 2.80
N HIS A 157 -2.54 2.35 2.92
CA HIS A 157 -3.66 1.88 3.76
C HIS A 157 -3.51 2.33 5.21
N ALA A 158 -2.32 2.15 5.79
CA ALA A 158 -2.07 2.57 7.16
C ALA A 158 -2.27 4.08 7.38
N LEU A 159 -1.89 4.91 6.41
CA LEU A 159 -2.10 6.36 6.48
C LEU A 159 -3.57 6.74 6.34
N ILE A 160 -4.30 6.09 5.42
CA ILE A 160 -5.74 6.30 5.23
C ILE A 160 -6.49 5.99 6.53
N ASP A 161 -6.22 4.83 7.13
CA ASP A 161 -6.82 4.40 8.39
C ASP A 161 -6.42 5.31 9.56
N LYS A 162 -5.11 5.45 9.84
CA LYS A 162 -4.64 6.14 11.05
C LYS A 162 -4.85 7.66 11.03
N LEU A 163 -5.00 8.27 9.86
CA LEU A 163 -5.26 9.70 9.73
C LEU A 163 -6.70 10.02 9.32
N ALA A 164 -7.54 8.99 9.12
CA ALA A 164 -8.91 9.12 8.60
C ALA A 164 -8.96 9.95 7.31
N LEU A 165 -8.07 9.65 6.34
CA LEU A 165 -7.98 10.39 5.10
C LEU A 165 -9.20 10.09 4.20
N PRO A 166 -9.88 11.12 3.66
CA PRO A 166 -10.96 10.90 2.71
C PRO A 166 -10.43 10.54 1.32
N PHE A 167 -11.11 9.62 0.63
CA PHE A 167 -10.88 9.27 -0.77
C PHE A 167 -12.22 8.91 -1.45
N THR A 168 -12.26 8.92 -2.80
CA THR A 168 -13.49 8.73 -3.58
C THR A 168 -13.35 7.69 -4.71
N GLY A 169 -12.41 6.76 -4.59
CA GLY A 169 -12.16 5.68 -5.55
C GLY A 169 -11.99 4.32 -4.84
N HIS A 170 -11.47 3.32 -5.54
CA HIS A 170 -11.04 2.07 -4.90
C HIS A 170 -9.83 2.34 -3.99
N GLU A 171 -9.83 1.79 -2.78
CA GLU A 171 -8.77 2.06 -1.80
C GLU A 171 -7.41 1.55 -2.32
N GLU A 172 -7.40 0.38 -2.96
CA GLU A 172 -6.22 -0.22 -3.60
C GLU A 172 -5.58 0.70 -4.65
N ASP A 173 -6.39 1.30 -5.52
CA ASP A 173 -5.89 2.28 -6.50
C ASP A 173 -5.27 3.51 -5.82
N VAL A 174 -5.83 3.91 -4.68
CA VAL A 174 -5.33 5.04 -3.89
C VAL A 174 -4.01 4.66 -3.20
N ALA A 175 -3.89 3.43 -2.67
CA ALA A 175 -2.64 2.89 -2.11
C ALA A 175 -1.54 2.77 -3.17
N ASP A 176 -1.86 2.29 -4.37
CA ASP A 176 -0.94 2.27 -5.53
C ASP A 176 -0.46 3.69 -5.90
N GLN A 177 -1.38 4.65 -5.91
CA GLN A 177 -1.04 6.04 -6.15
C GLN A 177 -0.09 6.60 -5.07
N PHE A 178 -0.24 6.18 -3.82
CA PHE A 178 0.66 6.58 -2.75
C PHE A 178 2.07 5.99 -2.96
N ALA A 179 2.15 4.70 -3.32
CA ALA A 179 3.42 4.05 -3.63
C ALA A 179 4.15 4.77 -4.77
N ALA A 180 3.46 5.06 -5.88
CA ALA A 180 4.01 5.84 -6.98
C ALA A 180 4.42 7.26 -6.56
N TYR A 181 3.59 7.96 -5.78
CA TYR A 181 3.89 9.30 -5.24
C TYR A 181 5.19 9.32 -4.43
N ARG A 182 5.37 8.36 -3.52
CA ARG A 182 6.56 8.27 -2.66
C ARG A 182 7.78 7.83 -3.45
N LEU A 183 7.68 6.78 -4.25
CA LEU A 183 8.80 6.28 -5.05
C LEU A 183 9.34 7.34 -6.01
N LEU A 184 8.48 8.03 -6.76
CA LEU A 184 8.92 9.04 -7.73
C LEU A 184 9.62 10.25 -7.09
N SER A 185 9.35 10.51 -5.81
CA SER A 185 10.08 11.53 -5.03
C SER A 185 11.53 11.15 -4.70
N ARG A 186 11.91 9.87 -4.87
CA ARG A 186 13.25 9.32 -4.56
C ARG A 186 14.21 9.28 -5.75
N GLY A 187 13.91 10.00 -6.83
CA GLY A 187 14.81 10.10 -7.98
C GLY A 187 14.95 8.79 -8.76
N GLU A 188 16.15 8.51 -9.27
CA GLU A 188 16.40 7.38 -10.18
C GLU A 188 16.11 6.02 -9.55
N THR A 189 16.55 5.79 -8.30
CA THR A 189 16.27 4.53 -7.59
C THR A 189 14.78 4.28 -7.43
N GLY A 190 14.01 5.32 -7.08
CA GLY A 190 12.56 5.19 -6.94
C GLY A 190 11.83 4.98 -8.27
N ARG A 191 12.31 5.61 -9.35
CA ARG A 191 11.80 5.34 -10.71
C ARG A 191 12.07 3.91 -11.16
N ALA A 192 13.26 3.38 -10.85
CA ALA A 192 13.62 1.99 -11.14
C ALA A 192 12.74 1.02 -10.33
N ALA A 193 12.49 1.32 -9.05
CA ALA A 193 11.58 0.54 -8.22
C ALA A 193 10.14 0.52 -8.75
N LEU A 194 9.61 1.69 -9.15
CA LEU A 194 8.26 1.77 -9.74
C LEU A 194 8.18 1.02 -11.08
N LEU A 195 9.24 1.07 -11.88
CA LEU A 195 9.32 0.29 -13.12
C LEU A 195 9.35 -1.23 -12.84
N ALA A 196 10.11 -1.66 -11.83
CA ALA A 196 10.16 -3.06 -11.42
C ALA A 196 8.78 -3.55 -10.93
N ALA A 197 8.05 -2.75 -10.16
CA ALA A 197 6.67 -3.05 -9.77
C ALA A 197 5.73 -3.13 -10.98
N ALA A 198 5.85 -2.22 -11.94
CA ALA A 198 5.08 -2.30 -13.18
C ALA A 198 5.39 -3.57 -14.00
N ASP A 199 6.65 -4.01 -14.03
CA ASP A 199 7.05 -5.25 -14.69
C ASP A 199 6.54 -6.50 -13.96
N ASN A 200 6.56 -6.47 -12.63
CA ASN A 200 5.98 -7.52 -11.78
C ASN A 200 4.49 -7.74 -12.10
N TYR A 201 3.69 -6.68 -12.11
CA TYR A 201 2.28 -6.77 -12.51
C TYR A 201 2.09 -7.19 -13.97
N ASP A 202 2.94 -6.75 -14.90
CA ASP A 202 2.88 -7.21 -16.30
C ASP A 202 3.15 -8.72 -16.40
N GLN A 203 4.00 -9.28 -15.55
CA GLN A 203 4.26 -10.71 -15.52
C GLN A 203 3.07 -11.49 -14.97
N TYR A 204 2.52 -11.09 -13.82
CA TYR A 204 1.30 -11.70 -13.27
C TYR A 204 0.13 -11.64 -14.26
N ALA A 205 -0.05 -10.49 -14.92
CA ALA A 205 -1.08 -10.32 -15.95
C ALA A 205 -0.94 -11.27 -17.15
N ARG A 206 0.26 -11.74 -17.47
CA ARG A 206 0.50 -12.70 -18.57
C ARG A 206 0.26 -14.15 -18.17
N GLU A 207 0.40 -14.43 -16.88
CA GLU A 207 0.20 -15.75 -16.30
C GLU A 207 -1.25 -15.97 -15.85
N ALA A 208 -2.00 -14.90 -15.63
CA ALA A 208 -3.42 -14.93 -15.27
C ALA A 208 -4.30 -15.50 -16.40
N ASP A 209 -5.27 -16.34 -16.02
CA ASP A 209 -6.36 -16.74 -16.91
C ASP A 209 -7.38 -15.59 -17.01
N PRO A 210 -7.76 -15.13 -18.22
CA PRO A 210 -8.77 -14.09 -18.38
C PRO A 210 -10.12 -14.38 -17.71
N SER A 211 -10.43 -15.65 -17.45
CA SER A 211 -11.65 -16.08 -16.75
C SER A 211 -11.58 -15.93 -15.23
N ASP A 212 -10.38 -15.75 -14.67
CA ASP A 212 -10.16 -15.50 -13.24
C ASP A 212 -10.28 -14.01 -12.87
N VAL A 213 -10.50 -13.13 -13.86
CA VAL A 213 -10.74 -11.71 -13.60
C VAL A 213 -12.09 -11.53 -12.93
N ASP A 214 -12.07 -11.24 -11.62
CA ASP A 214 -13.25 -10.91 -10.84
C ASP A 214 -13.52 -9.39 -10.88
N PRO A 215 -14.58 -8.92 -11.54
CA PRO A 215 -14.91 -7.49 -11.58
C PRO A 215 -15.40 -6.93 -10.23
N SER A 216 -15.59 -7.78 -9.21
CA SER A 216 -15.90 -7.37 -7.85
C SER A 216 -14.68 -7.30 -6.93
N ASP A 217 -13.50 -7.68 -7.42
CA ASP A 217 -12.24 -7.46 -6.70
C ASP A 217 -12.00 -5.95 -6.51
N GLU A 218 -11.48 -5.60 -5.34
CA GLU A 218 -11.11 -4.23 -5.01
C GLU A 218 -9.79 -3.82 -5.66
N HIS A 219 -8.97 -4.79 -6.06
CA HIS A 219 -7.76 -4.58 -6.84
C HIS A 219 -8.11 -4.47 -8.33
N ALA A 220 -7.57 -3.43 -8.97
CA ALA A 220 -7.58 -3.38 -10.42
C ALA A 220 -6.81 -4.59 -11.01
N PRO A 221 -7.22 -5.11 -12.19
CA PRO A 221 -6.46 -6.18 -12.86
C PRO A 221 -4.99 -5.82 -13.02
N ASP A 222 -4.07 -6.78 -12.88
CA ASP A 222 -2.63 -6.50 -12.89
C ASP A 222 -2.14 -5.77 -14.15
N ALA A 223 -2.74 -6.05 -15.31
CA ALA A 223 -2.44 -5.32 -16.54
C ALA A 223 -2.75 -3.81 -16.42
N VAL A 224 -3.83 -3.46 -15.72
CA VAL A 224 -4.24 -2.08 -15.44
C VAL A 224 -3.29 -1.43 -14.44
N ARG A 225 -2.89 -2.15 -13.37
CA ARG A 225 -1.90 -1.67 -12.39
C ARG A 225 -0.55 -1.39 -13.06
N SER A 226 -0.06 -2.33 -13.89
CA SER A 226 1.16 -2.16 -14.70
C SER A 226 1.10 -0.93 -15.59
N ALA A 227 0.00 -0.76 -16.34
CA ALA A 227 -0.19 0.38 -17.22
C ALA A 227 -0.21 1.70 -16.44
N SER A 228 -0.85 1.73 -15.26
CA SER A 228 -0.95 2.90 -14.40
C SER A 228 0.42 3.32 -13.84
N TYR A 229 1.23 2.38 -13.35
CA TYR A 229 2.60 2.68 -12.90
C TYR A 229 3.51 3.18 -14.01
N ARG A 230 3.43 2.59 -15.20
CA ARG A 230 4.14 3.11 -16.39
C ARG A 230 3.66 4.51 -16.75
N CYS A 231 2.36 4.77 -16.61
CA CYS A 231 1.76 6.07 -16.87
C CYS A 231 2.27 7.12 -15.86
N TYR A 232 2.23 6.85 -14.56
CA TYR A 232 2.78 7.75 -13.54
C TYR A 232 4.28 8.01 -13.74
N LEU A 233 5.06 6.95 -14.02
CA LEU A 233 6.47 7.08 -14.34
C LEU A 233 6.66 8.00 -15.56
N TYR A 234 5.98 7.72 -16.68
CA TYR A 234 6.07 8.50 -17.91
C TYR A 234 5.67 9.98 -17.70
N GLY A 235 4.57 10.21 -16.99
CA GLY A 235 4.03 11.52 -16.67
C GLY A 235 4.92 12.35 -15.74
N SER A 236 5.70 11.68 -14.88
CA SER A 236 6.57 12.35 -13.90
C SER A 236 7.76 13.09 -14.49
N ALA A 237 8.21 12.70 -15.70
CA ALA A 237 9.28 13.41 -16.39
C ALA A 237 8.73 14.58 -17.21
N PRO A 238 9.38 15.76 -17.13
CA PRO A 238 9.11 16.87 -18.04
C PRO A 238 9.22 16.40 -19.49
N ARG A 239 8.29 16.82 -20.36
CA ARG A 239 8.23 16.38 -21.76
C ARG A 239 9.58 16.48 -22.48
N GLN A 240 10.33 17.56 -22.23
CA GLN A 240 11.63 17.82 -22.86
C GLN A 240 12.74 16.87 -22.37
N LYS A 241 12.56 16.23 -21.22
CA LYS A 241 13.53 15.30 -20.60
C LYS A 241 13.17 13.82 -20.83
N ARG A 242 12.10 13.52 -21.56
CA ARG A 242 11.69 12.13 -21.89
C ARG A 242 12.62 11.56 -22.96
N GLY A 243 13.74 10.99 -22.51
CA GLY A 243 14.72 10.28 -23.34
C GLY A 243 14.20 8.96 -23.92
N LYS A 244 15.11 8.15 -24.48
CA LYS A 244 14.77 6.85 -25.10
C LYS A 244 14.04 5.92 -24.13
N GLU A 245 14.50 5.85 -22.88
CA GLU A 245 13.93 5.00 -21.82
C GLU A 245 12.46 5.34 -21.51
N TYR A 246 12.12 6.63 -21.43
CA TYR A 246 10.73 7.06 -21.23
C TYR A 246 9.86 6.76 -22.45
N ARG A 247 10.42 6.90 -23.66
CA ARG A 247 9.68 6.56 -24.89
C ARG A 247 9.43 5.06 -25.02
N SER A 248 10.33 4.20 -24.52
CA SER A 248 10.10 2.75 -24.49
C SER A 248 9.03 2.29 -23.52
N LEU A 249 8.63 3.14 -22.54
CA LEU A 249 7.46 2.84 -21.71
C LEU A 249 6.17 2.79 -22.54
N VAL A 250 6.09 3.54 -23.64
CA VAL A 250 4.93 3.62 -24.53
C VAL A 250 5.12 2.65 -25.70
N ASP A 251 4.99 1.35 -25.40
CA ASP A 251 5.23 0.26 -26.36
C ASP A 251 3.99 -0.16 -27.17
N GLY A 252 2.83 0.44 -26.89
CA GLY A 252 1.56 0.11 -27.56
C GLY A 252 0.89 -1.17 -27.06
N LYS A 253 1.52 -1.91 -26.15
CA LYS A 253 1.00 -3.14 -25.54
C LYS A 253 0.66 -2.94 -24.07
N ARG A 254 1.64 -2.50 -23.28
CA ARG A 254 1.52 -2.24 -21.84
C ARG A 254 1.05 -0.81 -21.57
N LEU A 255 1.47 0.13 -22.42
CA LEU A 255 0.99 1.50 -22.39
C LEU A 255 0.78 2.00 -23.82
N SER A 256 -0.48 2.28 -24.15
CA SER A 256 -0.85 2.82 -25.46
C SER A 256 -0.41 4.28 -25.60
N LYS A 257 -0.22 4.74 -26.84
CA LYS A 257 0.08 6.15 -27.13
C LYS A 257 -1.03 7.09 -26.68
N GLU A 258 -2.28 6.65 -26.79
CA GLU A 258 -3.45 7.40 -26.35
C GLU A 258 -3.43 7.59 -24.82
N ARG A 259 -3.26 6.51 -24.06
CA ARG A 259 -3.13 6.55 -22.60
C ARG A 259 -1.96 7.43 -22.17
N ALA A 260 -0.80 7.30 -22.83
CA ALA A 260 0.39 8.10 -22.58
C ALA A 260 0.16 9.62 -22.70
N GLY A 261 -0.81 10.04 -23.52
CA GLY A 261 -1.19 11.45 -23.68
C GLY A 261 -1.75 12.09 -22.40
N LEU A 262 -2.35 11.28 -21.52
CA LEU A 262 -3.01 11.73 -20.28
C LEU A 262 -2.08 11.68 -19.06
N CYS A 263 -1.02 10.90 -19.13
CA CYS A 263 -0.19 10.54 -17.97
C CYS A 263 0.44 11.71 -17.21
N GLU A 264 0.77 12.80 -17.89
CA GLU A 264 1.30 14.00 -17.23
C GLU A 264 0.26 14.64 -16.29
N GLU A 265 -0.98 14.77 -16.75
CA GLU A 265 -2.08 15.34 -15.97
C GLU A 265 -2.47 14.44 -14.81
N GLU A 266 -2.43 13.12 -15.03
CA GLU A 266 -2.70 12.14 -13.98
C GLU A 266 -1.64 12.14 -12.89
N TYR A 267 -0.36 12.14 -13.25
CA TYR A 267 0.71 12.23 -12.25
C TYR A 267 0.63 13.56 -11.48
N VAL A 268 0.33 14.67 -12.17
CA VAL A 268 0.13 15.97 -11.50
C VAL A 268 -1.05 15.91 -10.52
N SER A 269 -2.14 15.24 -10.88
CA SER A 269 -3.32 15.10 -10.03
C SER A 269 -3.06 14.19 -8.83
N LEU A 270 -2.45 13.03 -9.05
CA LEU A 270 -1.95 12.12 -8.00
C LEU A 270 -1.07 12.87 -6.99
N ARG A 271 -0.06 13.61 -7.48
CA ARG A 271 0.88 14.34 -6.62
C ARG A 271 0.16 15.42 -5.79
N ARG A 272 -0.72 16.20 -6.43
CA ARG A 272 -1.48 17.25 -5.72
C ARG A 272 -2.44 16.66 -4.69
N GLY A 273 -3.11 15.55 -5.01
CA GLY A 273 -4.02 14.84 -4.12
C GLY A 273 -3.31 14.42 -2.85
N TRP A 274 -2.26 13.61 -2.97
CA TRP A 274 -1.48 13.14 -1.82
C TRP A 274 -0.80 14.28 -1.03
N GLN A 275 -0.29 15.31 -1.70
CA GLN A 275 0.21 16.51 -1.01
C GLN A 275 -0.87 17.18 -0.17
N ARG A 276 -2.09 17.30 -0.70
CA ARG A 276 -3.21 17.94 0.01
C ARG A 276 -3.70 17.11 1.18
N LEU A 277 -3.80 15.79 1.00
CA LEU A 277 -4.19 14.85 2.06
C LEU A 277 -3.20 14.86 3.22
N LEU A 278 -1.89 14.86 2.93
CA LEU A 278 -0.87 14.78 3.97
C LEU A 278 -0.54 16.12 4.63
N ALA A 279 -0.79 17.27 3.97
CA ALA A 279 -0.40 18.59 4.47
C ALA A 279 -0.76 18.87 5.95
N PRO A 280 -1.96 18.51 6.46
CA PRO A 280 -2.31 18.73 7.86
C PRO A 280 -1.51 17.86 8.85
N HIS A 281 -0.92 16.77 8.37
CA HIS A 281 -0.27 15.73 9.17
C HIS A 281 1.25 15.73 9.01
N MET A 282 1.82 16.60 8.17
CA MET A 282 3.26 16.62 7.94
C MET A 282 4.03 17.00 9.21
N SER A 283 5.14 16.32 9.48
CA SER A 283 6.06 16.66 10.57
C SER A 283 6.60 18.08 10.41
N ASP A 284 6.61 18.87 11.48
CA ASP A 284 7.20 20.21 11.46
C ASP A 284 8.71 20.03 11.24
N ARG A 285 9.28 20.74 10.26
CA ARG A 285 10.72 20.73 9.99
C ARG A 285 11.48 21.52 11.04
#